data_AF-A0A2K1NXX7-F1
#
_entry.id   AF-A0A2K1NXX7-F1
#
_cell.length_a   1.000
_cell.length_b   1.000
_cell.length_c   1.000
_cell.angle_alpha   90.00
_cell.angle_beta   90.00
_cell.angle_gamma   90.00
#
_symmetry.space_group_name_H-M   'P 1'
#
loop_
_entity.id
_entity.type
_entity.pdbx_description
1 polymer ?
#
loop_
_entity_poly.entity_id
_entity_poly.type
_entity_poly.pdbx_seq_one_letter_code
_entity_poly.pdbx_strand_id
1 'polypeptide(L)' 'MLVRKEVLDNNSQIRDILKPLTLYLNEDIIIRLNYLVDYEGLELQTVAKNYLRGLGLIK' A
#
# COMPACT_ATOMS: atom_id res chain seq x y z
N MET A 1 -4.34 3.06 -9.14
CA MET A 1 -5.49 2.81 -8.24
C MET A 1 -6.73 3.49 -8.79
N LEU A 2 -7.90 2.85 -8.67
CA LEU A 2 -9.17 3.40 -9.15
C LEU A 2 -10.11 3.57 -7.96
N VAL A 3 -10.63 4.78 -7.75
CA VAL A 3 -11.60 5.10 -6.71
C VAL A 3 -12.78 5.84 -7.34
N ARG A 4 -14.01 5.52 -6.94
CA ARG A 4 -15.21 6.19 -7.45
C ARG A 4 -15.20 7.67 -7.06
N LYS A 5 -15.64 8.53 -7.98
CA LYS A 5 -15.66 9.98 -7.78
C LYS A 5 -16.44 10.37 -6.52
N GLU A 6 -17.64 9.82 -6.34
CA GLU A 6 -18.49 10.05 -5.15
C GLU A 6 -17.80 9.74 -3.81
N VAL A 7 -16.90 8.74 -3.77
CA VAL A 7 -16.16 8.36 -2.56
C VAL A 7 -15.06 9.38 -2.28
N LEU A 8 -14.35 9.82 -3.33
CA LEU A 8 -13.31 10.84 -3.22
C LEU A 8 -13.89 12.20 -2.84
N ASP A 9 -15.06 12.55 -3.37
CA ASP A 9 -15.72 13.83 -3.09
C ASP A 9 -16.17 13.89 -1.63
N ASN A 10 -16.66 12.78 -1.06
CA ASN A 10 -17.02 12.68 0.36
C ASN A 10 -15.82 12.46 1.30
N ASN A 11 -14.65 12.07 0.77
CA ASN A 11 -13.46 11.73 1.55
C ASN A 11 -12.19 12.24 0.86
N SER A 12 -12.07 13.56 0.73
CA SER A 12 -10.95 14.20 0.02
C SER A 12 -9.57 13.78 0.55
N GLN A 13 -9.46 13.52 1.86
CA GLN A 13 -8.26 13.01 2.55
C GLN A 13 -7.71 11.71 1.98
N ILE A 14 -8.54 10.87 1.33
CA ILE A 14 -8.08 9.64 0.68
C ILE A 14 -7.04 9.96 -0.40
N ARG A 15 -7.18 11.09 -1.12
CA ARG A 15 -6.20 11.47 -2.14
C ARG A 15 -4.81 11.67 -1.55
N ASP A 16 -4.74 12.38 -0.42
CA ASP A 16 -3.47 12.69 0.23
C ASP A 16 -2.83 11.43 0.83
N ILE A 17 -3.63 10.52 1.38
CA ILE A 17 -3.18 9.23 1.91
C ILE A 17 -2.64 8.32 0.80
N LEU A 18 -3.29 8.28 -0.36
CA LEU A 18 -2.90 7.39 -1.45
C LEU A 18 -1.72 7.90 -2.27
N LYS A 19 -1.48 9.22 -2.29
CA LYS A 19 -0.39 9.86 -3.04
C LYS A 19 0.99 9.24 -2.79
N PRO A 20 1.47 9.04 -1.55
CA PRO A 20 2.76 8.39 -1.31
C PRO A 20 2.78 6.93 -1.80
N LEU A 21 1.67 6.19 -1.67
CA LEU A 21 1.60 4.81 -2.14
C LEU A 21 1.83 4.69 -3.65
N THR A 22 1.31 5.65 -4.44
CA THR A 22 1.55 5.64 -5.90
C THR A 22 3.00 5.89 -6.31
N LEU A 23 3.80 6.51 -5.44
CA LEU A 23 5.22 6.76 -5.70
C LEU A 23 6.09 5.55 -5.32
N TYR A 24 5.77 4.89 -4.20
CA TYR A 24 6.60 3.81 -3.65
C TYR A 24 6.19 2.42 -4.14
N LEU A 25 4.91 2.19 -4.46
CA LEU A 25 4.38 0.89 -4.85
C LEU A 25 4.50 0.66 -6.36
N ASN A 26 5.73 0.48 -6.84
CA ASN A 26 6.01 0.08 -8.23
C ASN A 26 5.99 -1.46 -8.40
N GLU A 27 6.10 -1.92 -9.65
CA GLU A 27 6.02 -3.34 -9.99
C GLU A 27 7.08 -4.19 -9.26
N ASP A 28 8.34 -3.74 -9.23
CA ASP A 28 9.43 -4.46 -8.55
C ASP A 28 9.17 -4.63 -7.06
N ILE A 29 8.61 -3.61 -6.41
CA ILE A 29 8.22 -3.69 -5.00
C ILE A 29 7.06 -4.65 -4.81
N ILE A 30 6.04 -4.62 -5.67
CA ILE A 30 4.89 -5.53 -5.59
C ILE A 30 5.35 -6.98 -5.71
N ILE A 31 6.23 -7.28 -6.66
CA ILE A 31 6.80 -8.63 -6.85
C ILE A 31 7.51 -9.09 -5.58
N ARG A 32 8.32 -8.23 -4.96
CA ARG A 32 9.03 -8.55 -3.70
C ARG A 32 8.08 -8.80 -2.55
N LEU A 33 7.02 -7.99 -2.41
CA LEU A 33 6.03 -8.17 -1.35
C LEU A 33 5.24 -9.49 -1.55
N ASN A 34 4.90 -9.83 -2.79
CA ASN A 34 4.24 -11.10 -3.09
C ASN A 34 5.14 -12.29 -2.82
N TYR A 35 6.44 -12.22 -3.15
CA TYR A 35 7.40 -13.28 -2.81
C TYR A 35 7.43 -13.57 -1.29
N LEU A 36 7.38 -12.53 -0.46
CA LEU A 36 7.35 -12.70 1.00
C LEU A 36 6.09 -13.44 1.49
N VAL A 37 4.97 -13.32 0.78
CA VAL A 37 3.72 -14.01 1.15
C VAL A 37 3.70 -15.41 0.55
N ASP A 38 3.89 -15.52 -0.76
CA ASP A 38 3.67 -16.75 -1.52
C ASP A 38 4.78 -17.78 -1.32
N TYR A 39 6.03 -17.33 -1.12
CA TYR A 39 7.19 -18.21 -0.97
C TYR A 39 7.67 -18.31 0.47
N GLU A 40 7.87 -17.18 1.14
CA GLU A 40 8.34 -17.16 2.54
C GLU A 40 7.22 -17.45 3.55
N GLY A 41 5.95 -17.49 3.11
CA GLY A 41 4.81 -17.85 3.95
C GLY A 41 4.43 -16.80 4.99
N LEU A 42 4.83 -15.53 4.81
CA LEU A 42 4.48 -14.46 5.74
C LEU A 42 3.03 -14.04 5.59
N GLU A 43 2.39 -13.73 6.72
CA GLU A 43 1.04 -13.19 6.75
C GLU A 43 0.94 -11.87 5.99
N LEU A 44 -0.02 -11.78 5.05
CA LEU A 44 -0.23 -10.62 4.18
C LEU A 44 -0.38 -9.32 4.99
N GLN A 45 -1.12 -9.36 6.10
CA GLN A 45 -1.30 -8.18 6.95
C GLN A 45 0.01 -7.72 7.61
N THR A 46 0.88 -8.67 7.97
CA THR A 46 2.19 -8.38 8.56
C THR A 46 3.12 -7.77 7.52
N VAL A 47 3.18 -8.34 6.31
CA VAL A 47 3.97 -7.80 5.19
C VAL A 47 3.53 -6.38 4.85
N ALA A 48 2.23 -6.13 4.72
CA ALA A 48 1.70 -4.79 4.44
C ALA A 48 2.02 -3.78 5.55
N LYS A 49 1.82 -4.15 6.83
CA LYS A 49 2.14 -3.27 7.96
C LYS A 49 3.63 -2.93 8.02
N ASN A 50 4.49 -3.93 7.87
CA ASN A 50 5.95 -3.73 7.91
C ASN A 50 6.42 -2.84 6.76
N TYR A 51 5.88 -3.02 5.56
CA TYR A 51 6.17 -2.16 4.42
C TYR A 51 5.77 -0.69 4.68
N LEU A 52 4.53 -0.46 5.14
CA LEU A 52 4.04 0.88 5.43
C LEU A 52 4.79 1.55 6.59
N ARG A 53 5.18 0.79 7.62
CA ARG A 53 6.05 1.27 8.72
C ARG A 53 7.45 1.63 8.23
N GLY A 54 8.05 0.81 7.37
CA GLY A 54 9.35 1.07 6.77
C GLY A 54 9.38 2.35 5.94
N LEU A 55 8.25 2.73 5.35
CA LEU A 55 8.06 4.01 4.65
C LEU A 55 7.70 5.19 5.58
N GLY A 56 7.50 4.95 6.88
CA GLY A 56 7.06 5.96 7.83
C GLY A 56 5.62 6.44 7.63
N LEU A 57 4.79 5.71 6.89
CA LEU A 57 3.40 6.07 6.59
C LEU A 57 2.45 5.72 7.75
N ILE A 58 2.82 4.75 8.58
CA ILE A 58 2.09 4.34 9.79
C ILE A 58 3.07 4.01 10.93
N LYS A 59 2.56 3.95 12.17
CA LYS A 59 3.32 3.59 13.37
C LYS A 59 3.31 2.09 13.67
#